data_AF-A0A6B3EMZ4-F1
#
_entry.id   AF-A0A6B3EMZ4-F1
#
_cell.length_a   1.000
_cell.length_b   1.000
_cell.length_c   1.000
_cell.angle_alpha   90.00
_cell.angle_beta   90.00
_cell.angle_gamma   90.00
#
_symmetry.space_group_name_H-M   'P 1'
#
loop_
_entity.id
_entity.type
_entity.pdbx_description
1 polymer ?
#
loop_
_entity_poly.entity_id
_entity_poly.type
_entity_poly.pdbx_seq_one_letter_code
_entity_poly.pdbx_strand_id
1 'polypeptide(L)' 'LMPNGPAANVGLAINARAGVHTPVSACASGAEAIGYGIEMIRTGRADVVVAGGTEAAIHPLPIAAFANMMAM' A
#
# COMPACT_ATOMS: atom_id res chain seq x y z
N LEU A 1 -9.31 -0.91 -10.52
CA LEU A 1 -7.91 -0.91 -10.03
C LEU A 1 -7.82 -1.95 -8.92
N MET A 2 -6.91 -2.93 -9.02
CA MET A 2 -6.68 -3.89 -7.93
C MET A 2 -5.59 -3.33 -7.00
N PRO A 3 -5.92 -2.90 -5.77
CA PRO A 3 -4.96 -2.21 -4.90
C PRO A 3 -3.77 -3.08 -4.50
N ASN A 4 -3.94 -4.41 -4.49
CA ASN A 4 -2.90 -5.38 -4.13
C ASN A 4 -1.93 -5.71 -5.27
N GLY A 5 -2.23 -5.30 -6.52
CA GLY A 5 -1.40 -5.62 -7.69
C GLY A 5 0.07 -5.17 -7.56
N PRO A 6 0.34 -3.90 -7.19
CA PRO A 6 1.71 -3.43 -6.98
C PRO A 6 2.46 -4.20 -5.90
N ALA A 7 1.81 -4.48 -4.76
CA ALA A 7 2.42 -5.21 -3.65
C ALA A 7 2.71 -6.68 -4.03
N ALA A 8 1.81 -7.32 -4.79
CA ALA A 8 2.02 -8.67 -5.30
C ALA A 8 3.19 -8.73 -6.29
N ASN A 9 3.28 -7.77 -7.20
CA ASN A 9 4.41 -7.68 -8.15
C ASN A 9 5.75 -7.54 -7.43
N VAL A 10 5.84 -6.67 -6.42
CA VAL A 10 7.04 -6.53 -5.59
C VAL A 10 7.33 -7.83 -4.84
N GLY A 11 6.32 -8.45 -4.22
CA GLY A 11 6.46 -9.71 -3.49
C GLY A 11 7.02 -10.84 -4.35
N LEU A 12 6.62 -10.94 -5.62
CA LEU A 12 7.20 -11.87 -6.58
C LEU A 12 8.66 -11.52 -6.90
N ALA A 13 8.97 -10.25 -7.13
CA ALA A 13 10.33 -9.79 -7.46
C ALA A 13 11.36 -10.08 -6.35
N ILE A 14 10.94 -9.99 -5.08
CA ILE A 14 11.81 -10.25 -3.92
C ILE A 14 11.62 -11.66 -3.32
N ASN A 15 10.77 -12.49 -3.93
CA ASN A 15 10.41 -13.82 -3.44
C ASN A 15 9.95 -13.83 -1.96
N ALA A 16 9.07 -12.89 -1.61
CA ALA A 16 8.57 -12.72 -0.24
C ALA A 16 7.84 -13.97 0.26
N ARG A 17 8.16 -14.41 1.49
CA ARG A 17 7.59 -15.63 2.10
C ARG A 17 6.65 -15.39 3.28
N ALA A 18 6.84 -14.29 4.01
CA ALA A 18 5.99 -13.93 5.14
C ALA A 18 4.57 -13.49 4.71
N GLY A 19 4.39 -13.19 3.42
CA GLY A 19 3.11 -12.82 2.82
C GLY A 19 3.17 -11.47 2.12
N VAL A 20 2.04 -11.10 1.51
CA VAL A 20 1.81 -9.80 0.89
C VAL A 20 0.55 -9.21 1.53
N HIS A 21 0.70 -8.01 2.12
CA HIS A 21 -0.38 -7.31 2.80
C HIS A 21 -0.58 -5.94 2.15
N THR A 22 -1.83 -5.57 1.89
CA THR A 22 -2.18 -4.30 1.23
C THR A 22 -3.28 -3.60 2.02
N PRO A 23 -2.93 -2.96 3.16
CA PRO A 23 -3.88 -2.14 3.89
C PRO A 23 -4.31 -0.93 3.05
N VAL A 24 -5.54 -0.46 3.28
CA VAL A 24 -6.15 0.66 2.55
C VAL A 24 -6.84 1.58 3.56
N SER A 25 -6.22 2.73 3.84
CA SER A 25 -6.73 3.82 4.68
C SER A 25 -6.58 5.18 3.99
N ALA A 26 -7.03 5.26 2.74
CA ALA A 26 -6.95 6.47 1.92
C ALA A 26 -5.52 7.06 1.86
N CYS A 27 -5.35 8.37 2.08
CA CYS A 27 -4.05 9.04 2.05
C CYS A 27 -3.06 8.53 3.11
N ALA A 28 -3.54 7.87 4.17
CA ALA A 28 -2.71 7.34 5.25
C ALA A 28 -2.18 5.91 4.98
N SER A 29 -2.61 5.26 3.88
CA SER A 29 -2.32 3.85 3.61
C SER A 29 -0.83 3.49 3.67
N GLY A 30 0.05 4.38 3.17
CA GLY A 30 1.50 4.16 3.22
C GLY A 30 2.06 4.14 4.64
N ALA A 31 1.56 5.03 5.52
CA ALA A 31 1.94 5.05 6.93
C ALA A 31 1.38 3.83 7.68
N GLU A 32 0.14 3.43 7.39
CA GLU A 32 -0.45 2.21 7.93
C GLU A 32 0.36 0.96 7.53
N ALA A 33 0.79 0.86 6.26
CA ALA A 33 1.63 -0.23 5.78
C ALA A 33 2.96 -0.32 6.55
N ILE A 34 3.58 0.82 6.87
CA ILE A 34 4.79 0.88 7.69
C ILE A 34 4.49 0.41 9.12
N GLY A 35 3.42 0.91 9.74
CA GLY A 35 3.01 0.48 11.09
C GLY A 35 2.75 -1.03 11.16
N TYR A 36 2.04 -1.58 10.17
CA TYR A 36 1.80 -3.02 10.05
C TYR A 36 3.11 -3.81 9.89
N GLY A 37 4.04 -3.33 9.06
CA GLY A 37 5.35 -3.95 8.87
C GLY A 37 6.20 -3.97 10.15
N ILE A 38 6.19 -2.88 10.92
CA ILE A 38 6.84 -2.83 12.24
C ILE A 38 6.27 -3.89 13.17
N GLU A 39 4.95 -4.05 13.19
CA GLU A 39 4.31 -5.06 14.05
C GLU A 39 4.63 -6.48 13.61
N MET A 40 4.72 -6.75 12.30
CA MET A 40 5.18 -8.05 11.80
C MET A 40 6.60 -8.39 12.30
N ILE A 41 7.50 -7.41 12.33
CA ILE A 41 8.86 -7.61 12.84
C ILE A 41 8.83 -7.83 14.36
N ARG A 42 8.11 -6.99 15.11
CA ARG A 42 8.02 -7.09 16.58
C ARG A 42 7.41 -8.40 17.07
N THR A 43 6.45 -8.94 16.33
CA THR A 43 5.78 -10.21 16.64
C THR A 43 6.51 -11.44 16.12
N GLY A 44 7.67 -11.27 15.46
CA GLY A 44 8.43 -12.38 14.87
C GLY A 44 7.75 -13.02 13.66
N ARG A 45 6.77 -12.36 13.04
CA ARG A 45 6.08 -12.83 11.82
C ARG A 45 6.92 -12.64 10.56
N ALA A 46 7.90 -11.73 10.57
CA ALA A 46 8.84 -11.52 9.48
C ALA A 46 10.18 -10.94 10.00
N ASP A 47 11.29 -11.38 9.43
CA ASP A 47 12.62 -10.81 9.74
C ASP A 47 12.90 -9.52 8.98
N VAL A 48 12.34 -9.40 7.78
CA VAL A 48 12.49 -8.24 6.88
C VAL A 48 11.14 -7.95 6.23
N VAL A 49 10.76 -6.68 6.18
CA VAL A 49 9.52 -6.21 5.53
C VAL A 49 9.84 -5.09 4.56
N VAL A 50 9.28 -5.16 3.35
CA VAL A 50 9.20 -4.01 2.42
C VAL A 50 7.83 -3.37 2.60
N ALA A 51 7.80 -2.12 3.07
CA ALA A 51 6.56 -1.38 3.34
C ALA A 51 6.54 -0.05 2.57
N GLY A 52 5.34 0.40 2.20
CA GLY A 52 5.13 1.66 1.49
C GLY A 52 3.75 1.74 0.84
N GLY A 53 3.58 2.72 -0.05
CA GLY A 53 2.37 2.90 -0.85
C GLY A 53 2.71 3.54 -2.20
N THR A 54 1.86 3.30 -3.20
CA THR A 54 1.98 3.90 -4.53
C THR A 54 0.60 4.21 -5.08
N GLU A 55 0.51 5.27 -5.87
CA GLU A 55 -0.72 5.67 -6.56
C GLU A 55 -0.34 6.19 -7.94
N ALA A 56 -1.17 5.90 -8.94
CA ALA A 56 -1.04 6.38 -10.31
C ALA A 56 -2.41 6.70 -10.94
N ALA A 57 -3.46 6.90 -10.14
CA ALA A 57 -4.81 7.29 -10.56
C ALA A 57 -4.90 8.75 -11.04
N ILE A 58 -3.92 9.20 -11.85
CA ILE A 58 -3.95 10.47 -12.56
C ILE A 58 -4.85 10.30 -13.78
N HIS A 59 -6.16 10.33 -13.54
CA HIS A 59 -7.18 10.12 -14.54
C HIS A 59 -8.28 11.19 -14.42
N PRO A 60 -8.91 11.65 -15.51
CA PRO A 60 -9.92 12.71 -15.46
C PRO A 60 -11.06 12.45 -14.45
N LEU A 61 -11.47 11.18 -14.31
CA LEU A 61 -12.55 10.79 -13.40
C LEU A 61 -12.24 11.06 -11.90
N PRO A 62 -11.17 10.50 -11.29
CA PRO A 62 -10.82 10.81 -9.90
C PRO A 62 -10.49 12.29 -9.72
N ILE A 63 -9.81 12.93 -10.67
CA ILE A 63 -9.54 14.38 -10.65
C ILE A 63 -10.85 15.17 -10.51
N ALA A 64 -11.82 14.96 -11.40
CA ALA A 64 -13.11 15.66 -11.30
C ALA A 64 -13.82 15.40 -9.97
N ALA A 65 -13.77 14.18 -9.44
CA ALA A 65 -14.37 13.84 -8.15
C ALA A 65 -13.73 14.63 -6.99
N PHE A 66 -12.39 14.65 -6.88
CA PHE A 66 -11.68 15.40 -5.84
C PHE A 66 -11.88 16.92 -5.95
N ALA A 67 -11.97 17.46 -7.17
CA ALA A 67 -12.29 18.87 -7.41
C ALA A 67 -13.67 19.24 -6.83
N ASN A 68 -14.69 18.42 -7.07
CA ASN A 68 -16.05 18.64 -6.55
C ASN A 68 -16.13 18.50 -5.02
N MET A 69 -15.25 17.69 -4.42
CA MET A 69 -15.12 17.57 -2.96
C MET A 69 -14.31 18.71 -2.33
N MET A 70 -13.76 19.63 -3.12
CA MET A 70 -12.82 20.67 -2.68
C MET A 70 -11.59 20.10 -1.96
N ALA A 71 -11.10 18.96 -2.44
CA ALA A 71 -9.98 18.21 -1.86
C ALA A 71 -8.80 18.07 -2.83
N MET A 72 -8.66 19.02 -3.76
CA MET A 72 -7.51 19.17 -4.67
C MET A 72 -6.43 20.08 -4.11
#